data_AF-A0A4R7CXJ8-F1
#
_entry.id   AF-A0A4R7CXJ8-F1
#
_cell.length_a   1.000
_cell.length_b   1.000
_cell.length_c   1.000
_cell.angle_alpha   90.00
_cell.angle_beta   90.00
_cell.angle_gamma   90.00
#
_symmetry.space_group_name_H-M   'P 1'
#
loop_
_entity.id
_entity.type
_entity.pdbx_description
1 polymer ?
#
loop_
_entity_poly.entity_id
_entity_poly.type
_entity_poly.pdbx_seq_one_letter_code
_entity_poly.pdbx_strand_id
1 'polypeptide(L)'
;MKKFIYVAAIVSLFVFVKPANAQVNVNINIGSQPSWGPAGYDYVRYYYLPEIGVYYDVSSRRYIYPQGNRWVNVRSLPKRYRHVNMNRTYKVVLNHAQPWRNHRDVHNRYHRYANNHSQRYLGDRRTHDRYDKKHHRKGKKHDHDRGRGRRR
;
A
#
# COMPACT_ATOMS: atom_id res chain seq x y z
N MET A 1 -49.00 -44.96 -13.34
CA MET A 1 -47.52 -45.06 -13.46
C MET A 1 -46.85 -43.94 -14.28
N LYS A 2 -47.56 -43.19 -15.16
CA LYS A 2 -46.96 -42.12 -15.98
C LYS A 2 -46.62 -40.82 -15.22
N LYS A 3 -47.26 -40.57 -14.06
CA LYS A 3 -47.10 -39.34 -13.25
C LYS A 3 -45.75 -39.27 -12.51
N PHE A 4 -45.13 -40.42 -12.22
CA PHE A 4 -43.84 -40.50 -11.53
C PHE A 4 -42.64 -40.19 -12.45
N ILE A 5 -42.84 -40.31 -13.77
CA ILE A 5 -41.80 -40.01 -14.77
C ILE A 5 -41.50 -38.50 -14.82
N TYR A 6 -42.54 -37.67 -14.68
CA TYR A 6 -42.38 -36.21 -14.66
C TYR A 6 -41.65 -35.72 -13.40
N VAL A 7 -41.87 -36.36 -12.24
CA VAL A 7 -41.16 -36.03 -11.00
C VAL A 7 -39.67 -36.39 -11.12
N ALA A 8 -39.35 -37.55 -11.69
CA ALA A 8 -37.96 -37.96 -11.93
C ALA A 8 -37.24 -37.02 -12.92
N ALA A 9 -37.94 -36.52 -13.94
CA ALA A 9 -37.40 -35.57 -14.91
C ALA A 9 -37.17 -34.15 -14.34
N ILE A 10 -37.93 -33.74 -13.32
CA ILE A 10 -37.74 -32.45 -12.63
C ILE A 10 -36.57 -32.54 -11.64
N VAL A 11 -36.39 -33.67 -10.95
CA VAL A 11 -35.30 -33.88 -9.99
C VAL A 11 -33.94 -33.98 -10.69
N SER A 12 -33.87 -34.54 -11.90
CA SER A 12 -32.61 -34.64 -12.65
C SER A 12 -32.07 -33.28 -13.12
N LEU A 13 -32.91 -32.25 -13.19
CA LEU A 13 -32.51 -30.90 -13.62
C LEU A 13 -31.73 -30.12 -12.55
N PHE A 14 -31.75 -30.56 -11.28
CA PHE A 14 -31.19 -29.81 -10.15
C PHE A 14 -29.77 -30.21 -9.71
N VAL A 15 -29.13 -31.22 -10.33
CA VAL A 15 -27.93 -31.86 -9.74
C VAL A 15 -26.57 -31.30 -10.23
N PHE A 16 -26.53 -30.35 -11.16
CA PHE A 16 -25.26 -29.80 -11.66
C PHE A 16 -24.93 -28.40 -11.12
N VAL A 17 -24.67 -28.28 -9.81
CA VAL A 17 -24.04 -27.08 -9.24
C VAL A 17 -22.54 -27.30 -9.18
N LYS A 18 -21.79 -26.74 -10.14
CA LYS A 18 -20.31 -26.76 -10.10
C LYS A 18 -19.83 -25.79 -9.02
N PRO A 19 -18.91 -26.17 -8.13
CA PRO A 19 -18.29 -25.21 -7.23
C PRO A 19 -17.49 -24.19 -8.06
N ALA A 20 -17.81 -22.92 -7.92
CA ALA A 20 -17.06 -21.84 -8.56
C ALA A 20 -15.73 -21.67 -7.81
N ASN A 21 -14.62 -22.07 -8.43
CA ASN A 21 -13.29 -21.74 -7.94
C ASN A 21 -13.01 -20.26 -8.24
N ALA A 22 -13.15 -19.40 -7.24
CA ALA A 22 -12.72 -18.02 -7.36
C ALA A 22 -11.19 -17.96 -7.35
N GLN A 23 -10.58 -17.48 -8.44
CA GLN A 23 -9.16 -17.18 -8.46
C GLN A 23 -8.92 -15.84 -7.74
N VAL A 24 -8.16 -15.87 -6.65
CA VAL A 24 -7.72 -14.65 -5.96
C VAL A 24 -6.48 -14.12 -6.68
N ASN A 25 -6.59 -12.98 -7.37
CA ASN A 25 -5.45 -12.31 -7.99
C ASN A 25 -4.89 -11.24 -7.04
N VAL A 26 -3.68 -11.47 -6.52
CA VAL A 26 -2.96 -10.49 -5.67
C VAL A 26 -1.91 -9.80 -6.53
N ASN A 27 -2.04 -8.48 -6.71
CA ASN A 27 -1.06 -7.69 -7.43
C ASN A 27 -0.05 -7.06 -6.46
N ILE A 28 1.23 -7.36 -6.61
CA ILE A 28 2.31 -6.91 -5.73
C ILE A 28 3.35 -6.18 -6.60
N ASN A 29 3.81 -5.00 -6.16
CA ASN A 29 4.84 -4.24 -6.88
C ASN A 29 5.96 -3.68 -5.99
N ILE A 30 6.23 -4.32 -4.86
CA ILE A 30 7.24 -3.89 -3.86
C ILE A 30 8.59 -3.54 -4.53
N GLY A 31 9.11 -4.39 -5.43
CA GLY A 31 10.39 -4.15 -6.11
C GLY A 31 10.41 -2.99 -7.13
N SER A 32 9.24 -2.47 -7.51
CA SER A 32 9.13 -1.31 -8.40
C SER A 32 9.06 0.02 -7.65
N GLN A 33 8.78 -0.02 -6.35
CA GLN A 33 8.68 1.17 -5.51
C GLN A 33 10.08 1.77 -5.27
N PRO A 34 10.26 3.09 -5.48
CA PRO A 34 11.51 3.76 -5.21
C PRO A 34 11.85 3.69 -3.71
N SER A 35 13.13 3.70 -3.38
CA SER A 35 13.60 3.62 -1.99
C SER A 35 13.02 4.73 -1.11
N TRP A 36 12.76 5.92 -1.66
CA TRP A 36 12.13 7.04 -0.95
C TRP A 36 10.62 6.90 -0.73
N GLY A 37 9.99 5.88 -1.32
CA GLY A 37 8.58 5.56 -1.17
C GLY A 37 8.22 5.14 0.27
N PRO A 38 6.97 5.35 0.72
CA PRO A 38 6.54 5.00 2.06
C PRO A 38 6.60 3.49 2.29
N ALA A 39 7.01 3.09 3.48
CA ALA A 39 7.05 1.68 3.88
C ALA A 39 5.65 1.15 4.24
N GLY A 40 5.44 -0.16 4.09
CA GLY A 40 4.21 -0.84 4.51
C GLY A 40 3.13 -0.97 3.45
N TYR A 41 3.48 -0.86 2.16
CA TYR A 41 2.56 -1.05 1.04
C TYR A 41 3.08 -2.12 0.08
N ASP A 42 2.27 -3.15 -0.14
CA ASP A 42 2.59 -4.24 -1.07
C ASP A 42 2.35 -3.81 -2.54
N TYR A 43 1.43 -2.89 -2.74
CA TYR A 43 1.11 -2.32 -4.05
C TYR A 43 0.88 -0.80 -3.98
N VAL A 44 1.51 -0.09 -4.91
CA VAL A 44 1.27 1.34 -5.12
C VAL A 44 1.22 1.66 -6.61
N ARG A 45 0.13 2.29 -7.05
CA ARG A 45 0.04 2.83 -8.41
C ARG A 45 0.68 4.21 -8.53
N TYR A 46 0.27 5.15 -7.68
CA TYR A 46 0.79 6.51 -7.66
C TYR A 46 1.16 6.94 -6.23
N TYR A 47 2.20 7.76 -6.12
CA TYR A 47 2.39 8.62 -4.96
C TYR A 47 1.90 10.02 -5.29
N TYR A 48 1.09 10.62 -4.41
CA TYR A 48 0.84 12.05 -4.41
C TYR A 48 1.73 12.73 -3.36
N LEU A 49 2.35 13.84 -3.75
CA LEU A 49 3.28 14.65 -2.97
C LEU A 49 2.57 15.96 -2.60
N PRO A 50 1.96 16.07 -1.41
CA PRO A 50 1.12 17.21 -1.06
C PRO A 50 1.89 18.54 -1.00
N GLU A 51 3.17 18.50 -0.62
CA GLU A 51 4.05 19.67 -0.52
C GLU A 51 4.16 20.44 -1.85
N ILE A 52 4.10 19.74 -2.99
CA ILE A 52 4.26 20.33 -4.32
C ILE A 52 3.12 20.02 -5.30
N GLY A 53 2.08 19.31 -4.84
CA GLY A 53 0.94 18.95 -5.68
C GLY A 53 1.30 18.05 -6.87
N VAL A 54 2.36 17.24 -6.74
CA VAL A 54 2.90 16.40 -7.81
C VAL A 54 2.50 14.94 -7.60
N TYR A 55 2.37 14.19 -8.69
CA TYR A 55 2.20 12.75 -8.67
C TYR A 55 3.46 12.05 -9.18
N TYR A 56 3.73 10.86 -8.67
CA TYR A 56 4.74 9.95 -9.21
C TYR A 56 4.07 8.61 -9.51
N ASP A 57 4.15 8.19 -10.76
CA ASP A 57 3.71 6.87 -11.22
C ASP A 57 4.81 5.84 -10.95
N VAL A 58 4.50 4.87 -10.08
CA VAL A 58 5.44 3.83 -9.69
C VAL A 58 5.75 2.89 -10.83
N SER A 59 4.74 2.57 -11.66
CA SER A 59 4.90 1.63 -12.77
C SER A 59 5.76 2.22 -13.88
N SER A 60 5.50 3.47 -14.26
CA SER A 60 6.27 4.11 -15.34
C SER A 60 7.53 4.84 -14.87
N ARG A 61 7.72 5.01 -13.55
CA ARG A 61 8.81 5.77 -12.91
C ARG A 61 8.89 7.21 -13.39
N ARG A 62 7.73 7.87 -13.46
CA ARG A 62 7.63 9.24 -13.99
C ARG A 62 6.81 10.13 -13.08
N TYR A 63 7.15 11.40 -13.10
CA TYR A 63 6.44 12.47 -12.42
C TYR A 63 5.35 13.05 -13.31
N ILE A 64 4.22 13.38 -12.71
CA ILE A 64 3.11 14.07 -13.33
C ILE A 64 2.84 15.34 -12.54
N TYR A 65 3.02 16.49 -13.18
CA TYR A 65 2.92 17.79 -12.52
C TYR A 65 2.15 18.81 -13.40
N PRO A 66 1.59 19.87 -12.80
CA PRO A 66 0.85 20.88 -13.56
C PRO A 66 1.80 21.84 -14.28
N GLN A 67 1.63 22.00 -15.58
CA GLN A 67 2.35 22.97 -16.41
C GLN A 67 1.35 23.82 -17.18
N GLY A 68 1.07 25.03 -16.67
CA GLY A 68 -0.04 25.83 -17.15
C GLY A 68 -1.36 25.07 -16.97
N ASN A 69 -2.15 24.95 -18.03
CA ASN A 69 -3.47 24.31 -17.98
C ASN A 69 -3.44 22.80 -18.25
N ARG A 70 -2.26 22.17 -18.29
CA ARG A 70 -2.10 20.74 -18.61
C ARG A 70 -1.23 20.01 -17.59
N TRP A 71 -1.48 18.72 -17.48
CA TRP A 71 -0.63 17.79 -16.74
C TRP A 71 0.40 17.18 -17.69
N VAL A 72 1.67 17.28 -17.32
CA VAL A 72 2.78 16.75 -18.12
C VAL A 72 3.45 15.61 -17.39
N ASN A 73 3.90 14.61 -18.15
CA ASN A 73 4.50 13.39 -17.63
C ASN A 73 5.99 13.35 -17.99
N VAL A 74 6.90 13.38 -17.01
CA VAL A 74 8.35 13.53 -17.20
C VAL A 74 9.15 12.56 -16.34
N ARG A 75 10.40 12.26 -16.72
CA ARG A 75 11.29 11.38 -15.92
C ARG A 75 11.90 12.08 -14.70
N SER A 76 12.06 13.40 -14.76
CA SER A 76 12.70 14.20 -13.71
C SER A 76 11.91 15.47 -13.46
N LEU A 77 11.75 15.85 -12.19
CA LEU A 77 11.06 17.09 -11.84
C LEU A 77 11.85 18.34 -12.30
N PRO A 78 11.16 19.38 -12.79
CA PRO A 78 11.79 20.67 -13.07
C PRO A 78 12.47 21.28 -11.84
N LYS A 79 13.49 22.13 -12.07
CA LYS A 79 14.30 22.79 -11.02
C LYS A 79 13.46 23.53 -9.96
N ARG A 80 12.27 24.03 -10.31
CA ARG A 80 11.37 24.71 -9.36
C ARG A 80 10.95 23.85 -8.17
N TYR A 81 10.97 22.52 -8.31
CA TYR A 81 10.64 21.58 -7.24
C TYR A 81 11.86 21.05 -6.48
N ARG A 82 13.07 21.54 -6.78
CA ARG A 82 14.33 21.04 -6.18
C ARG A 82 14.41 21.25 -4.66
N HIS A 83 13.62 22.16 -4.10
CA HIS A 83 13.57 22.42 -2.66
C HIS A 83 12.99 21.23 -1.87
N VAL A 84 12.19 20.37 -2.50
CA VAL A 84 11.57 19.22 -1.83
C VAL A 84 12.58 18.09 -1.65
N ASN A 85 12.72 17.64 -0.42
CA ASN A 85 13.48 16.44 -0.12
C ASN A 85 12.60 15.20 -0.27
N MET A 86 12.81 14.43 -1.34
CA MET A 86 12.01 13.23 -1.63
C MET A 86 12.07 12.18 -0.53
N ASN A 87 13.11 12.14 0.30
CA ASN A 87 13.20 11.20 1.43
C ASN A 87 12.39 11.66 2.66
N ARG A 88 12.02 12.95 2.73
CA ARG A 88 11.34 13.53 3.90
C ARG A 88 9.90 13.97 3.64
N THR A 89 9.57 14.44 2.44
CA THR A 89 8.19 14.82 2.08
C THR A 89 7.24 13.66 2.33
N TYR A 90 6.03 13.97 2.77
CA TYR A 90 4.96 12.98 2.87
C TYR A 90 4.56 12.49 1.47
N LYS A 91 4.27 11.19 1.34
CA LYS A 91 3.72 10.56 0.14
C LYS A 91 2.41 9.88 0.48
N VAL A 92 1.37 10.22 -0.27
CA VAL A 92 0.08 9.54 -0.18
C VAL A 92 0.03 8.48 -1.25
N VAL A 93 -0.28 7.24 -0.88
CA VAL A 93 -0.50 6.14 -1.82
C VAL A 93 -1.89 6.26 -2.44
N LEU A 94 -1.95 6.34 -3.78
CA LEU A 94 -3.19 6.40 -4.55
C LEU A 94 -3.22 5.25 -5.56
N ASN A 95 -4.28 4.44 -5.49
CA ASN A 95 -4.44 3.24 -6.32
C ASN A 95 -5.58 3.34 -7.36
N HIS A 96 -6.13 4.53 -7.59
CA HIS A 96 -7.15 4.77 -8.62
C HIS A 96 -6.56 5.40 -9.88
N ALA A 97 -7.31 5.35 -10.98
CA ALA A 97 -6.87 5.85 -12.27
C ALA A 97 -6.76 7.39 -12.30
N GLN A 98 -5.65 7.88 -12.86
CA GLN A 98 -5.44 9.28 -13.24
C GLN A 98 -5.84 10.32 -12.17
N PRO A 99 -5.28 10.26 -10.94
CA PRO A 99 -5.69 11.11 -9.81
C PRO A 99 -5.56 12.62 -10.07
N TRP A 100 -4.71 13.02 -11.01
CA TRP A 100 -4.53 14.42 -11.41
C TRP A 100 -5.74 15.00 -12.16
N ARG A 101 -6.63 14.17 -12.73
CA ARG A 101 -7.88 14.65 -13.35
C ARG A 101 -8.79 15.32 -12.32
N ASN A 102 -8.81 14.80 -11.09
CA ASN A 102 -9.56 15.36 -9.97
C ASN A 102 -8.60 15.96 -8.94
N HIS A 103 -7.58 16.69 -9.42
CA HIS A 103 -6.51 17.21 -8.55
C HIS A 103 -7.04 18.05 -7.39
N ARG A 104 -8.09 18.84 -7.60
CA ARG A 104 -8.71 19.67 -6.56
C ARG A 104 -9.15 18.83 -5.36
N ASP A 105 -9.81 17.69 -5.61
CA ASP A 105 -10.31 16.81 -4.55
C ASP A 105 -9.16 16.10 -3.83
N VAL A 106 -8.17 15.63 -4.59
CA VAL A 106 -6.97 15.01 -4.02
C VAL A 106 -6.22 16.02 -3.14
N HIS A 107 -6.01 17.24 -3.64
CA HIS A 107 -5.35 18.30 -2.89
C HIS A 107 -6.12 18.64 -1.61
N ASN A 108 -7.43 18.89 -1.71
CA ASN A 108 -8.26 19.21 -0.54
C ASN A 108 -8.19 18.12 0.53
N ARG A 109 -8.16 16.84 0.13
CA ARG A 109 -8.09 15.72 1.07
C ARG A 109 -6.73 15.59 1.77
N TYR A 110 -5.64 15.94 1.10
CA TYR A 110 -4.30 15.57 1.54
C TYR A 110 -3.34 16.74 1.78
N HIS A 111 -3.69 17.99 1.46
CA HIS A 111 -2.83 19.17 1.62
C HIS A 111 -2.30 19.34 3.04
N ARG A 112 -3.08 18.97 4.06
CA ARG A 112 -2.67 19.00 5.48
C ARG A 112 -1.40 18.20 5.79
N TYR A 113 -1.04 17.23 4.95
CA TYR A 113 0.16 16.42 5.13
C TYR A 113 1.41 17.04 4.49
N ALA A 114 1.31 18.20 3.82
CA ALA A 114 2.43 18.86 3.15
C ALA A 114 3.63 19.09 4.08
N ASN A 115 3.38 19.42 5.35
CA ASN A 115 4.44 19.68 6.34
C ASN A 115 4.77 18.46 7.21
N ASN A 116 4.22 17.28 6.90
CA ASN A 116 4.46 16.07 7.67
C ASN A 116 5.73 15.36 7.17
N HIS A 117 6.74 15.28 8.04
CA HIS A 117 8.03 14.66 7.74
C HIS A 117 8.32 13.42 8.59
N SER A 118 7.32 12.88 9.31
CA SER A 118 7.49 11.71 10.20
C SER A 118 7.26 10.38 9.49
N GLN A 119 6.83 10.40 8.22
CA GLN A 119 6.54 9.21 7.45
C GLN A 119 7.80 8.38 7.21
N ARG A 120 7.72 7.10 7.55
CA ARG A 120 8.80 6.13 7.28
C ARG A 120 8.79 5.76 5.81
N TYR A 121 9.99 5.64 5.24
CA TYR A 121 10.20 5.24 3.84
C TYR A 121 11.02 3.95 3.77
N LEU A 122 10.99 3.28 2.62
CA LEU A 122 11.60 1.97 2.39
C LEU A 122 13.13 1.99 2.64
N GLY A 123 13.80 3.07 2.23
CA GLY A 123 15.24 3.27 2.40
C GLY A 123 15.69 3.76 3.78
N ASP A 124 14.78 3.98 4.74
CA ASP A 124 15.16 4.38 6.11
C ASP A 124 15.85 3.19 6.79
N ARG A 125 17.11 3.35 7.20
CA ARG A 125 17.88 2.32 7.92
C ARG A 125 17.17 1.82 9.18
N ARG A 126 16.42 2.70 9.86
CA ARG A 126 15.61 2.35 11.05
C ARG A 126 14.44 1.42 10.72
N THR A 127 14.13 1.22 9.45
CA THR A 127 13.11 0.27 8.98
C THR A 127 13.57 -1.17 9.10
N HIS A 128 14.85 -1.46 8.82
CA HIS A 128 15.39 -2.80 8.95
C HIS A 128 15.43 -3.28 10.42
N ASP A 129 15.94 -2.44 11.33
CA ASP A 129 16.16 -2.83 12.73
C ASP A 129 14.90 -3.28 13.49
N ARG A 130 13.72 -2.85 13.04
CA ARG A 130 12.45 -3.16 13.71
C ARG A 130 11.80 -4.44 13.19
N TYR A 131 12.09 -4.85 11.96
CA TYR A 131 11.61 -6.13 11.43
C TYR A 131 12.33 -7.28 12.16
N ASP A 132 13.65 -7.18 12.32
CA ASP A 132 14.45 -8.18 13.06
C ASP A 132 14.06 -8.26 14.54
N LYS A 133 13.81 -7.12 15.20
CA LYS A 133 13.42 -7.11 16.63
C LYS A 133 12.05 -7.75 16.91
N LYS A 134 11.14 -7.82 15.93
CA LYS A 134 9.82 -8.45 16.14
C LYS A 134 9.92 -9.98 16.19
N HIS A 135 10.89 -10.59 15.51
CA HIS A 135 11.11 -12.04 15.54
C HIS A 135 11.85 -12.50 16.80
N HIS A 136 12.66 -11.64 17.43
CA HIS A 136 13.42 -12.02 18.64
C HIS A 136 12.67 -11.87 19.98
N ARG A 137 11.54 -11.15 20.03
CA ARG A 137 10.81 -10.92 21.30
C ARG A 137 9.85 -12.04 21.71
N LYS A 138 9.64 -13.06 20.88
CA LYS A 138 8.69 -14.15 21.19
C LYS A 138 9.30 -15.32 22.00
N GLY A 139 10.54 -15.19 22.49
CA GLY A 139 11.28 -16.32 23.10
C GLY A 139 11.90 -16.09 24.49
N LYS A 140 11.64 -14.97 25.17
CA LYS A 140 12.24 -14.72 26.50
C LYS A 140 11.18 -14.39 27.54
N LYS A 141 10.46 -15.41 28.00
CA LYS A 141 9.93 -15.43 29.37
C LYS A 141 11.12 -15.74 30.28
N HIS A 142 11.58 -14.75 31.03
CA HIS A 142 12.49 -15.00 32.15
C HIS A 142 11.62 -15.40 33.33
N ASP A 143 11.66 -16.68 33.70
CA ASP A 143 11.15 -17.15 34.97
C ASP A 143 12.06 -16.59 36.08
N HIS A 144 11.52 -15.67 36.87
CA HIS A 144 12.17 -15.25 38.12
C HIS A 144 11.78 -16.27 39.20
N ASP A 145 12.67 -17.23 39.41
CA ASP A 145 12.58 -18.18 40.50
C ASP A 145 12.73 -17.45 41.83
N ARG A 146 11.71 -17.56 42.68
CA ARG A 146 11.68 -17.02 44.05
C ARG A 146 12.47 -17.95 44.96
N GLY A 147 13.76 -17.69 45.11
CA GLY A 147 14.58 -18.30 46.15
C GLY A 147 14.17 -17.82 47.55
N ARG A 148 13.30 -18.58 48.23
CA ARG A 148 13.07 -18.49 49.68
C ARG A 148 14.35 -18.91 50.42
N GLY A 149 15.07 -17.95 50.98
CA GLY A 149 16.10 -18.20 51.99
C GLY A 149 15.51 -18.07 53.39
N ARG A 150 15.38 -19.19 54.10
CA ARG A 150 15.03 -19.27 55.53
C ARG A 150 16.24 -19.81 56.29
N ARG A 151 16.42 -19.34 57.54
CA ARG A 151 17.36 -19.78 58.61
C ARG A 151 18.71 -19.03 58.60
N ARG A 152 19.24 -18.57 59.73
CA ARG A 152 19.09 -18.97 61.14
C ARG A 152 18.82 -17.78 62.05
#